data_AF-A0A7C6UD94-F1
#
_entry.id   AF-A0A7C6UD94-F1
#
_cell.length_a   1.000
_cell.length_b   1.000
_cell.length_c   1.000
_cell.angle_alpha   90.00
_cell.angle_beta   90.00
_cell.angle_gamma   90.00
#
_symmetry.space_group_name_H-M   'P 1'
#
loop_
_entity.id
_entity.type
_entity.pdbx_description
1 polymer ?
#
loop_
_entity_poly.entity_id
_entity_poly.type
_entity_poly.pdbx_seq_one_letter_code
_entity_poly.pdbx_strand_id
1 'polypeptide(L)'
;MYVTFVLRALGYEDGGNASDFSYAQAVSFGIQRGLVDERVSSGGNFTRGDAAIVSENALSQYLRTGEKTLYESLQEGGALKSTAYWNAGQTALAVPVSSSDDQQSYVLSRITLQHFFPDTAHVLFTSGTPEDSPFYLSDRYSREELRFIEALSYEKHYSGSDWVTVSAVLAVPGVTIYLTDSQYEVLGWCRVPDKPARIQEVTFKTATGFDGATLSADYHRIIDTVAQNWDRNQFELGEERYAPRDDGTGISYIRPVKRNGNYVDSGWYCIIFSYPPGNGNTTRAERIEKTEQVMATVFFFSDRSLREYQDSDWTNRYISDSEFQYPKITEPGAPASRGIRIYEHSSMERVVYFFTRDGVYLGRTSIPASR
;
A
#
# COMPACT_ATOMS: atom_id res chain seq x y z
N MET A 1 20.11 -42.87 -21.95
CA MET A 1 20.10 -42.71 -20.48
C MET A 1 19.17 -41.58 -20.02
N TYR A 2 19.40 -40.31 -20.40
CA TYR A 2 18.52 -39.20 -19.99
C TYR A 2 17.11 -39.30 -20.59
N VAL A 3 16.99 -39.51 -21.90
CA VAL A 3 15.68 -39.65 -22.58
C VAL A 3 14.84 -40.80 -21.99
N THR A 4 15.47 -41.92 -21.66
CA THR A 4 14.81 -43.05 -20.97
C THR A 4 14.18 -42.60 -19.64
N PHE A 5 14.90 -41.80 -18.84
CA PHE A 5 14.39 -41.32 -17.56
C PHE A 5 13.16 -40.42 -17.74
N VAL A 6 13.19 -39.53 -18.72
CA VAL A 6 12.06 -38.64 -19.04
C VAL A 6 10.85 -39.43 -19.55
N LEU A 7 11.05 -40.46 -20.39
CA LEU A 7 9.98 -41.34 -20.84
C LEU A 7 9.32 -42.12 -19.68
N ARG A 8 10.09 -42.54 -18.68
CA ARG A 8 9.54 -43.15 -17.46
C ARG A 8 8.75 -42.15 -16.62
N ALA A 9 9.20 -40.90 -16.53
CA ALA A 9 8.43 -39.84 -15.86
C ALA A 9 7.08 -39.58 -16.56
N LEU A 10 7.02 -39.74 -17.89
CA LEU A 10 5.79 -39.71 -18.68
C LEU A 10 4.93 -40.99 -18.56
N GLY A 11 5.37 -41.98 -17.80
CA GLY A 11 4.63 -43.22 -17.54
C GLY A 11 4.82 -44.32 -18.58
N TYR A 12 5.84 -44.24 -19.46
CA TYR A 12 6.20 -45.31 -20.39
C TYR A 12 7.17 -46.32 -19.77
N GLU A 13 7.00 -47.59 -20.13
CA GLU A 13 7.79 -48.71 -19.59
C GLU A 13 8.82 -49.21 -20.60
N ASP A 14 10.07 -49.40 -20.17
CA ASP A 14 11.19 -49.87 -21.00
C ASP A 14 11.64 -51.32 -20.71
N GLY A 15 10.84 -52.08 -19.95
CA GLY A 15 11.13 -53.46 -19.60
C GLY A 15 9.89 -54.25 -19.17
N GLY A 16 9.96 -55.58 -19.22
CA GLY A 16 8.83 -56.49 -18.95
C GLY A 16 8.14 -57.00 -20.22
N ASN A 17 7.04 -57.76 -20.06
CA ASN A 17 6.34 -58.42 -21.18
C ASN A 17 5.48 -57.46 -22.03
N ALA A 18 5.34 -56.19 -21.61
CA ALA A 18 4.54 -55.17 -22.28
C ALA A 18 5.29 -53.82 -22.38
N SER A 19 6.59 -53.86 -22.68
CA SER A 19 7.41 -52.65 -22.81
C SER A 19 6.94 -51.77 -23.97
N ASP A 20 6.79 -50.47 -23.73
CA ASP A 20 6.46 -49.48 -24.77
C ASP A 20 7.65 -49.20 -25.69
N PHE A 21 8.88 -49.31 -25.17
CA PHE A 21 10.12 -49.15 -25.92
C PHE A 21 11.26 -49.98 -25.33
N SER A 22 12.36 -50.17 -26.06
CA SER A 22 13.59 -50.74 -25.49
C SER A 22 14.57 -49.64 -25.11
N TYR A 23 15.43 -49.88 -24.11
CA TYR A 23 16.45 -48.91 -23.68
C TYR A 23 17.31 -48.39 -24.85
N ALA A 24 17.69 -49.27 -25.78
CA ALA A 24 18.47 -48.93 -26.98
C ALA A 24 17.69 -48.05 -27.98
N GLN A 25 16.36 -48.09 -27.95
CA GLN A 25 15.49 -47.34 -28.86
C GLN A 25 14.85 -46.11 -28.21
N ALA A 26 15.22 -45.75 -26.98
CA ALA A 26 14.63 -44.62 -26.24
C ALA A 26 14.66 -43.29 -27.02
N VAL A 27 15.75 -43.01 -27.75
CA VAL A 27 15.87 -41.79 -28.56
C VAL A 27 14.91 -41.83 -29.75
N SER A 28 14.88 -42.93 -30.50
CA SER A 28 13.97 -43.09 -31.64
C SER A 28 12.50 -43.03 -31.22
N PHE A 29 12.16 -43.61 -30.07
CA PHE A 29 10.82 -43.52 -29.50
C PHE A 29 10.48 -42.09 -29.05
N GLY A 30 11.43 -41.40 -28.40
CA GLY A 30 11.28 -39.99 -28.03
C GLY A 30 11.05 -39.07 -29.24
N ILE A 31 11.73 -39.32 -30.37
CA ILE A 31 11.52 -38.60 -31.63
C ILE A 31 10.09 -38.82 -32.15
N GLN A 32 9.62 -40.06 -32.19
CA GLN A 32 8.26 -40.38 -32.65
C GLN A 32 7.16 -39.69 -31.83
N ARG A 33 7.46 -39.32 -30.57
CA ARG A 33 6.54 -38.62 -29.66
C ARG A 33 6.76 -37.11 -29.63
N GLY A 34 7.66 -36.57 -30.44
CA GLY A 34 7.99 -35.14 -30.44
C GLY A 34 8.70 -34.67 -29.17
N LEU A 35 9.24 -35.59 -28.37
CA LEU A 35 9.99 -35.27 -27.15
C LEU A 35 11.43 -34.83 -27.49
N VAL A 36 12.01 -35.42 -28.53
CA VAL A 36 13.41 -35.25 -28.92
C VAL A 36 13.47 -34.83 -30.39
N ASP A 37 14.35 -33.88 -30.70
CA ASP A 37 14.64 -33.46 -32.08
C ASP A 37 15.42 -34.55 -32.84
N GLU A 38 15.11 -34.75 -34.13
CA GLU A 38 15.77 -35.72 -35.00
C GLU A 38 17.30 -35.55 -35.02
N ARG A 39 17.81 -34.32 -34.83
CA ARG A 39 19.26 -34.03 -34.77
C ARG A 39 19.99 -34.73 -33.61
N VAL A 40 19.27 -35.22 -32.60
CA VAL A 40 19.84 -35.97 -31.47
C VAL A 40 20.09 -37.44 -31.86
N SER A 41 19.45 -37.96 -32.91
CA SER A 41 19.65 -39.33 -33.39
C SER A 41 20.90 -39.52 -34.27
N SER A 42 21.47 -38.45 -34.83
CA SER A 42 22.51 -38.51 -35.86
C SER A 42 23.95 -38.71 -35.34
N GLY A 43 24.12 -39.28 -34.14
CA GLY A 43 25.44 -39.57 -33.57
C GLY A 43 26.18 -38.36 -32.99
N GLY A 44 25.49 -37.22 -32.84
CA GLY A 44 26.02 -36.05 -32.14
C GLY A 44 26.14 -36.29 -30.63
N ASN A 45 27.08 -35.60 -29.98
CA ASN A 45 27.21 -35.64 -28.53
C ASN A 45 25.98 -34.99 -27.88
N PHE A 46 25.27 -35.72 -27.02
CA PHE A 46 24.15 -35.19 -26.24
C PHE A 46 24.64 -34.09 -25.28
N THR A 47 24.17 -32.86 -25.47
CA THR A 47 24.62 -31.69 -24.71
C THR A 47 23.72 -31.36 -23.52
N ARG A 48 24.18 -30.45 -22.65
CA ARG A 48 23.33 -29.89 -21.59
C ARG A 48 22.14 -29.10 -22.15
N GLY A 49 22.30 -28.47 -23.32
CA GLY A 49 21.21 -27.77 -24.01
C GLY A 49 20.13 -28.73 -24.48
N ASP A 50 20.52 -29.90 -25.00
CA ASP A 50 19.57 -30.94 -25.41
C ASP A 50 18.78 -31.49 -24.21
N ALA A 51 19.44 -31.64 -23.05
CA ALA A 51 18.75 -32.02 -21.82
C ALA A 51 17.69 -30.99 -21.39
N ALA A 52 17.99 -29.69 -21.49
CA ALA A 52 17.05 -28.62 -21.17
C ALA A 52 15.84 -28.61 -22.11
N ILE A 53 16.07 -28.73 -23.42
CA ILE A 53 15.00 -28.78 -24.44
C ILE A 53 14.11 -30.01 -24.21
N VAL A 54 14.71 -31.18 -23.98
CA VAL A 54 13.94 -32.41 -23.69
C VAL A 54 13.15 -32.30 -22.38
N SER A 55 13.68 -31.61 -21.36
CA SER A 55 12.96 -31.36 -20.09
C SER A 55 11.72 -30.50 -20.32
N GLU A 56 11.86 -29.44 -21.10
CA GLU A 56 10.81 -28.45 -21.34
C GLU A 56 9.70 -29.03 -22.24
N ASN A 57 10.07 -29.72 -23.32
CA ASN A 57 9.12 -30.49 -24.14
C ASN A 57 8.32 -31.50 -23.31
N ALA A 58 8.96 -32.18 -22.34
CA ALA A 58 8.31 -33.19 -21.52
C ALA A 58 7.20 -32.61 -20.64
N LEU A 59 7.35 -31.38 -20.12
CA LEU A 59 6.35 -30.76 -19.25
C LEU A 59 4.99 -30.62 -19.94
N SER A 60 4.99 -30.34 -21.24
CA SER A 60 3.77 -30.14 -22.05
C SER A 60 3.19 -31.43 -22.63
N GLN A 61 3.87 -32.58 -22.45
CA GLN A 61 3.41 -33.86 -22.98
C GLN A 61 2.43 -34.52 -22.02
N TYR A 62 1.38 -35.13 -22.60
CA TYR A 62 0.47 -35.99 -21.85
C TYR A 62 1.19 -37.23 -21.32
N LEU A 63 0.88 -37.61 -20.08
CA LEU A 63 1.25 -38.89 -19.52
C LEU A 63 0.68 -40.03 -20.40
N ARG A 64 1.26 -41.23 -20.32
CA ARG A 64 0.80 -42.40 -21.07
C ARG A 64 -0.69 -42.69 -20.90
N THR A 65 -1.26 -42.39 -19.73
CA THR A 65 -2.70 -42.57 -19.44
C THR A 65 -3.60 -41.55 -20.14
N GLY A 66 -3.04 -40.45 -20.65
CA GLY A 66 -3.73 -39.42 -21.44
C GLY A 66 -4.54 -38.40 -20.64
N GLU A 67 -4.65 -38.56 -19.32
CA GLU A 67 -5.53 -37.72 -18.48
C GLU A 67 -4.92 -36.35 -18.13
N LYS A 68 -3.59 -36.28 -17.99
CA LYS A 68 -2.85 -35.10 -17.53
C LYS A 68 -1.53 -34.97 -18.26
N THR A 69 -1.03 -33.76 -18.37
CA THR A 69 0.36 -33.47 -18.74
C THR A 69 1.32 -33.81 -17.60
N LEU A 70 2.61 -33.97 -17.92
CA LEU A 70 3.64 -34.14 -16.89
C LEU A 70 3.68 -32.94 -15.94
N TYR A 71 3.48 -31.72 -16.44
CA TYR A 71 3.40 -30.51 -15.62
C TYR A 71 2.29 -30.60 -14.57
N GLU A 72 1.06 -30.94 -14.99
CA GLU A 72 -0.09 -31.08 -14.08
C GLU A 72 0.14 -32.17 -13.03
N SER A 73 0.72 -33.30 -13.44
CA SER A 73 1.04 -34.40 -12.50
C SER A 73 2.12 -34.02 -11.49
N LEU A 74 3.16 -33.29 -11.91
CA LEU A 74 4.20 -32.81 -11.00
C LEU A 74 3.68 -31.70 -10.06
N GLN A 75 2.73 -30.89 -10.52
CA GLN A 75 2.04 -29.89 -9.70
C GLN A 75 1.17 -30.57 -8.64
N GLU A 76 0.36 -31.57 -9.00
CA GLU A 76 -0.43 -32.35 -8.04
C GLU A 76 0.43 -33.14 -7.05
N GLY A 77 1.59 -33.64 -7.50
CA GLY A 77 2.58 -34.31 -6.66
C GLY A 77 3.42 -33.37 -5.78
N GLY A 78 3.19 -32.05 -5.85
CA GLY A 78 3.92 -31.04 -5.07
C GLY A 78 5.39 -30.86 -5.47
N ALA A 79 5.80 -31.37 -6.64
CA ALA A 79 7.16 -31.24 -7.16
C ALA A 79 7.44 -29.88 -7.84
N LEU A 80 6.39 -29.16 -8.25
CA LEU A 80 6.45 -27.80 -8.79
C LEU A 80 5.80 -26.80 -7.81
N LYS A 81 6.46 -25.65 -7.58
CA LYS A 81 5.99 -24.50 -6.78
C LYS A 81 5.57 -23.36 -7.71
N SER A 82 4.64 -22.45 -7.41
CA SER A 82 3.25 -22.56 -6.96
C SER A 82 2.50 -21.77 -8.04
N THR A 83 1.61 -22.40 -8.81
CA THR A 83 0.70 -21.64 -9.68
C THR A 83 -0.34 -20.99 -8.80
N ALA A 84 -0.85 -19.82 -9.19
CA ALA A 84 -1.87 -19.19 -8.39
C ALA A 84 -3.08 -20.13 -8.20
N TYR A 85 -3.62 -20.19 -6.98
CA TYR A 85 -4.65 -21.16 -6.57
C TYR A 85 -5.79 -20.47 -5.83
N TRP A 86 -7.01 -20.65 -6.34
CA TRP A 86 -8.23 -20.25 -5.64
C TRP A 86 -8.61 -21.28 -4.60
N ASN A 87 -8.98 -20.84 -3.39
CA ASN A 87 -9.63 -21.71 -2.43
C ASN A 87 -10.98 -22.22 -2.96
N ALA A 88 -11.51 -23.29 -2.36
CA ALA A 88 -12.77 -23.93 -2.80
C ALA A 88 -13.98 -22.98 -2.86
N GLY A 89 -13.96 -21.89 -2.08
CA GLY A 89 -15.02 -20.88 -2.07
C GLY A 89 -14.78 -19.69 -3.00
N GLN A 90 -13.68 -19.64 -3.75
CA GLN A 90 -13.27 -18.51 -4.60
C GLN A 90 -13.22 -17.15 -3.88
N THR A 91 -12.93 -17.18 -2.59
CA THR A 91 -12.81 -15.98 -1.73
C THR A 91 -11.37 -15.59 -1.44
N ALA A 92 -10.42 -16.48 -1.74
CA ALA A 92 -8.99 -16.24 -1.57
C ALA A 92 -8.19 -16.86 -2.72
N LEU A 93 -7.25 -16.09 -3.26
CA LEU A 93 -6.31 -16.49 -4.30
C LEU A 93 -4.89 -16.39 -3.76
N ALA A 94 -4.19 -17.51 -3.68
CA ALA A 94 -2.74 -17.52 -3.50
C ALA A 94 -2.08 -17.11 -4.82
N VAL A 95 -1.25 -16.08 -4.83
CA VAL A 95 -0.58 -15.53 -6.02
C VAL A 95 0.92 -15.65 -5.83
N PRO A 96 1.66 -16.25 -6.77
CA PRO A 96 3.10 -16.43 -6.64
C PRO A 96 3.85 -15.09 -6.62
N VAL A 97 4.92 -15.05 -5.84
CA VAL A 97 5.85 -13.91 -5.76
C VAL A 97 7.30 -14.37 -5.89
N SER A 98 8.14 -13.52 -6.46
CA SER A 98 9.60 -13.69 -6.43
C SER A 98 10.24 -12.73 -5.43
N SER A 99 11.45 -13.00 -4.95
CA SER A 99 12.20 -12.01 -4.16
C SER A 99 12.62 -10.83 -5.03
N SER A 100 12.56 -9.61 -4.49
CA SER A 100 13.19 -8.44 -5.12
C SER A 100 14.71 -8.45 -4.96
N ASP A 101 15.39 -7.63 -5.74
CA ASP A 101 16.86 -7.51 -5.73
C ASP A 101 17.41 -7.06 -4.37
N ASP A 102 16.62 -6.27 -3.61
CA ASP A 102 16.97 -5.84 -2.25
C ASP A 102 16.81 -6.95 -1.19
N GLN A 103 16.22 -8.10 -1.56
CA GLN A 103 15.87 -9.23 -0.69
C GLN A 103 15.00 -8.89 0.53
N GLN A 104 14.43 -7.69 0.59
CA GLN A 104 13.54 -7.23 1.67
C GLN A 104 12.08 -7.20 1.25
N SER A 105 11.82 -7.20 -0.06
CA SER A 105 10.47 -7.17 -0.62
C SER A 105 10.21 -8.37 -1.56
N TYR A 106 8.99 -8.45 -2.05
CA TYR A 106 8.59 -9.45 -3.03
C TYR A 106 8.05 -8.77 -4.29
N VAL A 107 8.14 -9.46 -5.42
CA VAL A 107 7.74 -8.96 -6.73
C VAL A 107 6.54 -9.77 -7.20
N LEU A 108 5.43 -9.07 -7.42
CA LEU A 108 4.24 -9.56 -8.09
C LEU A 108 4.33 -9.15 -9.56
N SER A 109 4.36 -10.11 -10.49
CA SER A 109 4.42 -9.76 -11.92
C SER A 109 3.08 -9.16 -12.37
N ARG A 110 3.13 -8.14 -13.25
CA ARG A 110 1.91 -7.55 -13.82
C ARG A 110 1.12 -8.53 -14.65
N ILE A 111 1.80 -9.42 -15.38
CA ILE A 111 1.15 -10.47 -16.18
C ILE A 111 0.30 -11.38 -15.28
N THR A 112 0.85 -11.79 -14.14
CA THR A 112 0.12 -12.61 -13.17
C THR A 112 -1.10 -11.86 -12.63
N LEU A 113 -0.92 -10.60 -12.20
CA LEU A 113 -2.04 -9.80 -11.69
C LEU A 113 -3.13 -9.57 -12.74
N GLN A 114 -2.77 -9.23 -13.98
CA GLN A 114 -3.73 -9.00 -15.07
C GLN A 114 -4.44 -10.28 -15.50
N HIS A 115 -3.80 -11.45 -15.37
CA HIS A 115 -4.46 -12.71 -15.67
C HIS A 115 -5.59 -13.03 -14.67
N PHE A 116 -5.36 -12.79 -13.38
CA PHE A 116 -6.33 -13.14 -12.32
C PHE A 116 -7.28 -11.99 -11.92
N PHE A 117 -6.86 -10.75 -12.14
CA PHE A 117 -7.62 -9.53 -11.87
C PHE A 117 -7.57 -8.61 -13.11
N PRO A 118 -8.17 -9.03 -14.24
CA PRO A 118 -8.05 -8.34 -15.52
C PRO A 118 -8.57 -6.90 -15.50
N ASP A 119 -9.54 -6.62 -14.64
CA ASP A 119 -10.17 -5.30 -14.52
C ASP A 119 -9.40 -4.35 -13.59
N THR A 120 -8.21 -4.74 -13.09
CA THR A 120 -7.41 -3.88 -12.21
C THR A 120 -7.01 -2.60 -12.93
N ALA A 121 -7.55 -1.47 -12.48
CA ALA A 121 -7.18 -0.14 -12.92
C ALA A 121 -6.19 0.52 -11.95
N HIS A 122 -6.35 0.31 -10.63
CA HIS A 122 -5.48 0.90 -9.61
C HIS A 122 -4.87 -0.16 -8.69
N VAL A 123 -3.67 0.14 -8.20
CA VAL A 123 -3.00 -0.63 -7.13
C VAL A 123 -2.68 0.35 -6.01
N LEU A 124 -3.32 0.15 -4.87
CA LEU A 124 -3.24 1.05 -3.73
C LEU A 124 -2.48 0.39 -2.59
N PHE A 125 -1.73 1.19 -1.82
CA PHE A 125 -0.91 0.71 -0.71
C PHE A 125 -1.17 1.51 0.55
N THR A 126 -1.25 0.83 1.68
CA THR A 126 -1.13 1.48 3.01
C THR A 126 0.32 1.85 3.31
N SER A 127 0.54 2.73 4.30
CA SER A 127 1.90 3.12 4.73
C SER A 127 2.71 2.02 5.44
N GLY A 128 2.07 0.90 5.80
CA GLY A 128 2.66 -0.16 6.62
C GLY A 128 2.27 -0.09 8.10
N THR A 129 1.33 0.80 8.46
CA THR A 129 0.80 0.93 9.81
C THR A 129 0.18 -0.41 10.29
N PRO A 130 0.47 -0.87 11.53
CA PRO A 130 -0.08 -2.12 12.06
C PRO A 130 -1.61 -2.14 12.08
N GLU A 131 -2.22 -3.30 11.82
CA GLU A 131 -3.69 -3.43 11.75
C GLU A 131 -4.41 -3.08 13.07
N ASP A 132 -3.72 -3.28 14.19
CA ASP A 132 -4.20 -3.00 15.53
C ASP A 132 -3.86 -1.58 16.03
N SER A 133 -3.21 -0.78 15.17
CA SER A 133 -2.76 0.56 15.52
C SER A 133 -3.90 1.42 16.09
N PRO A 134 -3.64 2.16 17.19
CA PRO A 134 -4.58 3.15 17.71
C PRO A 134 -4.82 4.30 16.73
N PHE A 135 -4.08 4.37 15.61
CA PHE A 135 -4.32 5.31 14.53
C PHE A 135 -5.66 5.06 13.82
N TYR A 136 -6.11 3.81 13.67
CA TYR A 136 -7.38 3.47 13.02
C TYR A 136 -8.56 3.54 13.99
N LEU A 137 -8.89 4.75 14.43
CA LEU A 137 -10.03 5.01 15.31
C LEU A 137 -10.98 6.01 14.67
N SER A 138 -12.25 5.63 14.53
CA SER A 138 -13.30 6.51 14.03
C SER A 138 -14.62 6.12 14.65
N ASP A 139 -15.51 7.08 14.85
CA ASP A 139 -16.89 6.83 15.23
C ASP A 139 -17.80 6.61 14.01
N ARG A 140 -17.27 6.83 12.80
CA ARG A 140 -18.01 6.77 11.53
C ARG A 140 -17.63 5.57 10.67
N TYR A 141 -16.35 5.20 10.70
CA TYR A 141 -15.80 4.17 9.82
C TYR A 141 -15.17 3.04 10.63
N SER A 142 -15.34 1.82 10.15
CA SER A 142 -14.63 0.65 10.64
C SER A 142 -13.14 0.70 10.30
N ARG A 143 -12.35 -0.13 10.97
CA ARG A 143 -10.90 -0.24 10.70
C ARG A 143 -10.58 -0.71 9.28
N GLU A 144 -11.45 -1.52 8.67
CA GLU A 144 -11.26 -1.96 7.27
C GLU A 144 -11.45 -0.79 6.31
N GLU A 145 -12.51 -0.01 6.49
CA GLU A 145 -12.77 1.21 5.71
C GLU A 145 -11.64 2.23 5.87
N LEU A 146 -11.16 2.46 7.10
CA LEU A 146 -10.06 3.40 7.36
C LEU A 146 -8.74 2.98 6.69
N ARG A 147 -8.45 1.67 6.61
CA ARG A 147 -7.26 1.18 5.89
C ARG A 147 -7.36 1.40 4.38
N PHE A 148 -8.57 1.23 3.82
CA PHE A 148 -8.78 1.53 2.42
C PHE A 148 -8.66 3.04 2.13
N ILE A 149 -9.22 3.88 3.00
CA ILE A 149 -9.07 5.35 2.94
C ILE A 149 -7.60 5.76 3.06
N GLU A 150 -6.83 5.12 3.93
CA GLU A 150 -5.39 5.34 3.98
C GLU A 150 -4.74 5.01 2.64
N ALA A 151 -5.06 3.85 2.05
CA ALA A 151 -4.49 3.44 0.77
C ALA A 151 -4.81 4.44 -0.37
N LEU A 152 -6.03 4.99 -0.40
CA LEU A 152 -6.41 6.09 -1.30
C LEU A 152 -5.55 7.34 -1.07
N SER A 153 -5.29 7.70 0.20
CA SER A 153 -4.47 8.87 0.54
C SER A 153 -3.02 8.79 0.09
N TYR A 154 -2.51 7.58 -0.13
CA TYR A 154 -1.17 7.32 -0.61
C TYR A 154 -1.09 6.99 -2.12
N GLU A 155 -2.21 7.01 -2.85
CA GLU A 155 -2.23 6.66 -4.28
C GLU A 155 -1.22 7.49 -5.07
N LYS A 156 -1.27 8.83 -4.94
CA LYS A 156 -0.36 9.75 -5.62
C LYS A 156 1.10 9.47 -5.26
N HIS A 157 1.36 9.20 -3.98
CA HIS A 157 2.69 8.91 -3.45
C HIS A 157 3.33 7.69 -4.13
N TYR A 158 2.58 6.60 -4.22
CA TYR A 158 3.09 5.34 -4.77
C TYR A 158 2.96 5.23 -6.29
N SER A 159 2.05 5.99 -6.92
CA SER A 159 1.95 6.05 -8.38
C SER A 159 3.24 6.59 -9.03
N GLY A 160 4.00 7.42 -8.32
CA GLY A 160 5.28 7.97 -8.75
C GLY A 160 6.51 7.22 -8.21
N SER A 161 6.32 6.11 -7.48
CA SER A 161 7.42 5.35 -6.88
C SER A 161 7.75 4.08 -7.67
N ASP A 162 8.92 3.49 -7.39
CA ASP A 162 9.33 2.21 -7.98
C ASP A 162 8.51 1.00 -7.47
N TRP A 163 7.50 1.22 -6.63
CA TRP A 163 6.65 0.15 -6.10
C TRP A 163 5.63 -0.34 -7.12
N VAL A 164 5.30 0.50 -8.12
CA VAL A 164 4.45 0.12 -9.23
C VAL A 164 5.16 0.45 -10.52
N THR A 165 5.52 -0.58 -11.26
CA THR A 165 6.14 -0.46 -12.58
C THR A 165 5.22 -1.04 -13.66
N VAL A 166 5.59 -0.82 -14.91
CA VAL A 166 4.89 -1.42 -16.06
C VAL A 166 4.90 -2.95 -16.04
N SER A 167 5.90 -3.56 -15.40
CA SER A 167 6.11 -5.02 -15.40
C SER A 167 5.80 -5.69 -14.06
N ALA A 168 5.75 -4.93 -12.95
CA ALA A 168 5.62 -5.51 -11.63
C ALA A 168 5.03 -4.56 -10.57
N VAL A 169 4.51 -5.16 -9.51
CA VAL A 169 4.07 -4.53 -8.26
C VAL A 169 4.96 -5.05 -7.13
N LEU A 170 5.50 -4.15 -6.32
CA LEU A 170 6.31 -4.49 -5.15
C LEU A 170 5.40 -4.80 -3.96
N ALA A 171 5.52 -6.01 -3.42
CA ALA A 171 4.86 -6.44 -2.20
C ALA A 171 5.83 -6.29 -1.02
N VAL A 172 5.66 -5.21 -0.26
CA VAL A 172 6.51 -4.86 0.88
C VAL A 172 5.93 -5.49 2.17
N PRO A 173 6.73 -6.22 2.97
CA PRO A 173 6.31 -6.71 4.28
C PRO A 173 5.73 -5.59 5.13
N GLY A 174 4.62 -5.83 5.84
CA GLY A 174 3.99 -4.73 6.59
C GLY A 174 2.87 -4.01 5.84
N VAL A 175 2.81 -4.11 4.51
CA VAL A 175 1.91 -3.30 3.70
C VAL A 175 0.68 -4.09 3.26
N THR A 176 -0.47 -3.43 3.26
CA THR A 176 -1.69 -3.92 2.59
C THR A 176 -1.74 -3.38 1.18
N ILE A 177 -1.98 -4.26 0.21
CA ILE A 177 -2.18 -3.95 -1.20
C ILE A 177 -3.67 -4.13 -1.52
N TYR A 178 -4.29 -3.15 -2.16
CA TYR A 178 -5.62 -3.26 -2.74
C TYR A 178 -5.51 -3.18 -4.27
N LEU A 179 -6.24 -4.06 -4.95
CA LEU A 179 -6.46 -4.03 -6.39
C LEU A 179 -7.89 -3.57 -6.62
N THR A 180 -8.06 -2.52 -7.42
CA THR A 180 -9.39 -1.97 -7.69
C THR A 180 -9.63 -1.79 -9.17
N ASP A 181 -10.90 -1.78 -9.57
CA ASP A 181 -11.31 -1.35 -10.91
C ASP A 181 -11.24 0.19 -11.05
N SER A 182 -11.67 0.71 -12.21
CA SER A 182 -11.64 2.14 -12.52
C SER A 182 -12.64 2.98 -11.70
N GLN A 183 -13.55 2.33 -10.99
CA GLN A 183 -14.54 2.93 -10.12
C GLN A 183 -14.11 2.82 -8.64
N TYR A 184 -12.92 2.27 -8.38
CA TYR A 184 -12.39 1.97 -7.05
C TYR A 184 -13.13 0.84 -6.31
N GLU A 185 -13.88 -0.01 -7.02
CA GLU A 185 -14.38 -1.25 -6.41
C GLU A 185 -13.24 -2.23 -6.17
N VAL A 186 -13.22 -2.84 -4.98
CA VAL A 186 -12.14 -3.74 -4.58
C VAL A 186 -12.31 -5.09 -5.25
N LEU A 187 -11.38 -5.41 -6.16
CA LEU A 187 -11.29 -6.71 -6.83
C LEU A 187 -10.58 -7.74 -5.95
N GLY A 188 -9.60 -7.28 -5.17
CA GLY A 188 -8.92 -8.10 -4.18
C GLY A 188 -7.94 -7.32 -3.33
N TRP A 189 -7.64 -7.82 -2.15
CA TRP A 189 -6.69 -7.20 -1.22
C TRP A 189 -5.82 -8.22 -0.50
N CYS A 190 -4.59 -7.82 -0.18
CA CYS A 190 -3.60 -8.69 0.45
C CYS A 190 -2.79 -7.92 1.48
N ARG A 191 -2.74 -8.41 2.73
CA ARG A 191 -1.74 -7.97 3.71
C ARG A 191 -0.47 -8.80 3.50
N VAL A 192 0.61 -8.15 3.07
CA VAL A 192 1.90 -8.82 2.89
C VAL A 192 2.43 -9.22 4.28
N PRO A 193 2.81 -10.48 4.52
CA PRO A 193 3.29 -10.94 5.82
C PRO A 193 4.46 -10.10 6.38
N ASP A 194 4.45 -9.79 7.67
CA ASP A 194 5.45 -8.90 8.31
C ASP A 194 6.86 -9.48 8.41
N LYS A 195 7.01 -10.82 8.34
CA LYS A 195 8.31 -11.48 8.50
C LYS A 195 8.90 -11.83 7.14
N PRO A 196 10.21 -11.63 6.92
CA PRO A 196 10.92 -12.06 5.73
C PRO A 196 11.18 -13.58 5.76
N ALA A 197 10.15 -14.38 6.02
CA ALA A 197 10.17 -15.76 5.60
C ALA A 197 10.26 -15.76 4.07
N ARG A 198 10.98 -16.71 3.48
CA ARG A 198 10.96 -16.92 2.02
C ARG A 198 9.57 -17.44 1.61
N ILE A 199 8.58 -16.57 1.61
CA ILE A 199 7.26 -16.85 1.07
C ILE A 199 7.39 -16.92 -0.46
N GLN A 200 6.64 -17.84 -1.05
CA GLN A 200 6.59 -18.03 -2.50
C GLN A 200 5.28 -17.50 -3.08
N GLU A 201 4.35 -17.11 -2.22
CA GLU A 201 3.04 -16.62 -2.58
C GLU A 201 2.52 -15.64 -1.52
N VAL A 202 1.61 -14.78 -1.96
CA VAL A 202 0.80 -13.92 -1.10
C VAL A 202 -0.67 -14.20 -1.38
N THR A 203 -1.55 -14.01 -0.40
CA THR A 203 -2.97 -14.36 -0.54
C THR A 203 -3.83 -13.11 -0.69
N PHE A 204 -4.45 -12.97 -1.85
CA PHE A 204 -5.47 -11.96 -2.09
C PHE A 204 -6.84 -12.49 -1.66
N LYS A 205 -7.58 -11.71 -0.87
CA LYS A 205 -8.98 -11.94 -0.55
C LYS A 205 -9.86 -11.07 -1.45
N THR A 206 -10.98 -11.60 -1.94
CA THR A 206 -11.89 -10.87 -2.84
C THR A 206 -13.06 -10.22 -2.13
N ALA A 207 -13.40 -10.67 -0.93
CA ALA A 207 -14.46 -10.07 -0.14
C ALA A 207 -13.93 -8.92 0.72
N THR A 208 -14.68 -7.82 0.73
CA THR A 208 -14.53 -6.69 1.66
C THR A 208 -15.81 -6.53 2.47
N GLY A 209 -15.70 -5.99 3.68
CA GLY A 209 -16.86 -5.60 4.49
C GLY A 209 -17.46 -4.23 4.12
N PHE A 210 -17.00 -3.62 3.03
CA PHE A 210 -17.29 -2.24 2.65
C PHE A 210 -17.38 -2.06 1.13
N ASP A 211 -18.01 -0.97 0.71
CA ASP A 211 -18.18 -0.52 -0.67
C ASP A 211 -17.03 0.42 -1.07
N GLY A 212 -16.19 -0.04 -1.99
CA GLY A 212 -14.95 0.67 -2.36
C GLY A 212 -15.22 1.95 -3.12
N ALA A 213 -16.15 1.93 -4.09
CA ALA A 213 -16.48 3.11 -4.88
C ALA A 213 -17.09 4.22 -4.03
N THR A 214 -17.95 3.87 -3.08
CA THR A 214 -18.58 4.83 -2.16
C THR A 214 -17.53 5.49 -1.26
N LEU A 215 -16.61 4.72 -0.67
CA LEU A 215 -15.53 5.28 0.14
C LEU A 215 -14.60 6.16 -0.69
N SER A 216 -14.28 5.76 -1.92
CA SER A 216 -13.48 6.57 -2.83
C SER A 216 -14.18 7.89 -3.18
N ALA A 217 -15.49 7.86 -3.45
CA ALA A 217 -16.28 9.06 -3.69
C ALA A 217 -16.29 9.99 -2.47
N ASP A 218 -16.44 9.44 -1.26
CA ASP A 218 -16.37 10.22 -0.02
C ASP A 218 -14.98 10.81 0.21
N TYR A 219 -13.92 10.04 -0.01
CA TYR A 219 -12.55 10.51 0.04
C TYR A 219 -12.31 11.69 -0.92
N HIS A 220 -12.67 11.53 -2.20
CA HIS A 220 -12.48 12.56 -3.23
C HIS A 220 -13.31 13.82 -2.94
N ARG A 221 -14.55 13.66 -2.44
CA ARG A 221 -15.39 14.80 -2.01
C ARG A 221 -14.69 15.69 -0.98
N ILE A 222 -13.87 15.12 -0.10
CA ILE A 222 -13.12 15.86 0.91
C ILE A 222 -11.82 16.43 0.34
N ILE A 223 -10.99 15.58 -0.29
CA ILE A 223 -9.65 16.00 -0.71
C ILE A 223 -9.67 16.99 -1.89
N ASP A 224 -10.68 16.94 -2.75
CA ASP A 224 -10.81 17.90 -3.86
C ASP A 224 -10.96 19.34 -3.36
N THR A 225 -11.47 19.52 -2.13
CA THR A 225 -11.54 20.85 -1.50
C THR A 225 -10.15 21.45 -1.26
N VAL A 226 -9.11 20.63 -1.06
CA VAL A 226 -7.72 21.07 -0.91
C VAL A 226 -7.27 21.77 -2.18
N ALA A 227 -7.38 21.08 -3.32
CA ALA A 227 -6.94 21.62 -4.60
C ALA A 227 -7.77 22.87 -4.99
N GLN A 228 -9.09 22.82 -4.80
CA GLN A 228 -10.00 23.93 -5.13
C GLN A 228 -9.74 25.19 -4.30
N ASN A 229 -9.36 25.04 -3.03
CA ASN A 229 -9.14 26.16 -2.11
C ASN A 229 -7.66 26.43 -1.82
N TRP A 230 -6.73 25.76 -2.51
CA TRP A 230 -5.30 25.84 -2.22
C TRP A 230 -4.77 27.28 -2.18
N ASP A 231 -5.11 28.06 -3.20
CA ASP A 231 -4.65 29.44 -3.37
C ASP A 231 -5.56 30.46 -2.65
N ARG A 232 -6.61 30.00 -1.96
CA ARG A 232 -7.55 30.85 -1.22
C ARG A 232 -7.17 31.02 0.24
N ASN A 233 -5.93 30.74 0.61
CA ASN A 233 -5.51 30.72 2.01
C ASN A 233 -5.87 32.02 2.75
N GLN A 234 -6.77 31.92 3.72
CA GLN A 234 -7.31 33.08 4.45
C GLN A 234 -6.68 33.28 5.83
N PHE A 235 -5.70 32.45 6.20
CA PHE A 235 -5.21 32.31 7.57
C PHE A 235 -3.83 32.92 7.76
N GLU A 236 -3.68 33.64 8.86
CA GLU A 236 -2.43 34.29 9.27
C GLU A 236 -2.23 34.13 10.77
N LEU A 237 -0.96 34.12 11.21
CA LEU A 237 -0.64 34.19 12.62
C LEU A 237 -0.74 35.63 13.11
N GLY A 238 -1.38 35.81 14.26
CA GLY A 238 -1.43 37.08 14.95
C GLY A 238 -0.05 37.51 15.46
N GLU A 239 0.07 38.82 15.68
CA GLU A 239 1.29 39.46 16.19
C GLU A 239 1.37 39.45 17.72
N GLU A 240 0.24 39.25 18.40
CA GLU A 240 0.19 39.13 19.86
C GLU A 240 0.94 37.87 20.30
N ARG A 241 1.99 38.06 21.11
CA ARG A 241 2.73 36.97 21.74
C ARG A 241 2.43 36.97 23.23
N TYR A 242 2.08 35.80 23.74
CA TYR A 242 1.88 35.60 25.18
C TYR A 242 2.79 34.48 25.67
N ALA A 243 3.54 34.72 26.75
CA ALA A 243 4.37 33.72 27.40
C ALA A 243 3.62 33.18 28.64
N PRO A 244 2.99 32.00 28.56
CA PRO A 244 2.18 31.44 29.63
C PRO A 244 3.03 30.88 30.79
N ARG A 245 4.32 30.65 30.57
CA ARG A 245 5.27 30.11 31.56
C ARG A 245 6.64 30.76 31.37
N ASP A 246 7.20 31.26 32.46
CA ASP A 246 8.60 31.68 32.57
C ASP A 246 9.32 30.66 33.46
N ASP A 247 9.48 29.43 32.96
CA ASP A 247 10.05 28.31 33.73
C ASP A 247 11.54 28.08 33.48
N GLY A 248 12.21 29.00 32.76
CA GLY A 248 13.64 28.97 32.53
C GLY A 248 14.12 27.87 31.56
N THR A 249 13.24 27.08 30.94
CA THR A 249 13.62 25.96 30.06
C THR A 249 13.26 26.11 28.58
N GLY A 250 12.66 27.23 28.19
CA GLY A 250 12.39 27.57 26.79
C GLY A 250 11.14 28.43 26.68
N ILE A 251 11.24 29.62 26.09
CA ILE A 251 10.09 30.53 26.01
C ILE A 251 9.06 29.95 25.04
N SER A 252 8.00 29.34 25.57
CA SER A 252 6.86 28.89 24.77
C SER A 252 5.98 30.11 24.49
N TYR A 253 6.03 30.68 23.29
CA TYR A 253 5.09 31.75 22.94
C TYR A 253 3.76 31.17 22.50
N ILE A 254 2.66 31.86 22.79
CA ILE A 254 1.36 31.58 22.22
C ILE A 254 1.06 32.62 21.16
N ARG A 255 0.63 32.16 19.98
CA ARG A 255 0.11 33.04 18.90
C ARG A 255 -1.37 32.77 18.63
N PRO A 256 -2.21 33.82 18.60
CA PRO A 256 -3.57 33.69 18.14
C PRO A 256 -3.63 33.57 16.61
N VAL A 257 -4.58 32.81 16.08
CA VAL A 257 -4.82 32.69 14.64
C VAL A 257 -5.85 33.72 14.18
N LYS A 258 -5.59 34.36 13.04
CA LYS A 258 -6.53 35.25 12.36
C LYS A 258 -6.96 34.69 11.02
N ARG A 259 -8.18 35.05 10.62
CA ARG A 259 -8.73 34.85 9.28
C ARG A 259 -9.18 36.20 8.74
N ASN A 260 -8.61 36.63 7.61
CA ASN A 260 -8.89 37.94 7.01
C ASN A 260 -8.84 39.08 8.06
N GLY A 261 -7.78 39.12 8.89
CA GLY A 261 -7.59 40.13 9.93
C GLY A 261 -8.37 39.93 11.24
N ASN A 262 -9.33 39.01 11.32
CA ASN A 262 -10.15 38.77 12.52
C ASN A 262 -9.75 37.49 13.24
N TYR A 263 -9.80 37.49 14.58
CA TYR A 263 -9.51 36.29 15.36
C TYR A 263 -10.52 35.17 15.09
N VAL A 264 -9.99 33.97 14.91
CA VAL A 264 -10.78 32.77 14.63
C VAL A 264 -11.45 32.28 15.90
N ASP A 265 -12.78 32.16 15.89
CA ASP A 265 -13.58 31.62 17.00
C ASP A 265 -13.61 30.08 17.02
N SER A 266 -14.08 29.47 18.11
CA SER A 266 -14.17 28.03 18.27
C SER A 266 -15.23 27.42 17.33
N GLY A 267 -14.90 26.29 16.67
CA GLY A 267 -15.82 25.61 15.74
C GLY A 267 -15.18 24.95 14.50
N TRP A 268 -13.87 25.08 14.30
CA TRP A 268 -13.14 24.44 13.19
C TRP A 268 -12.21 23.34 13.69
N TYR A 269 -11.82 22.44 12.78
CA TYR A 269 -10.77 21.47 13.04
C TYR A 269 -9.42 22.01 12.60
N CYS A 270 -8.36 21.66 13.33
CA CYS A 270 -7.00 21.90 12.89
C CYS A 270 -6.08 20.73 13.23
N ILE A 271 -5.00 20.63 12.47
CA ILE A 271 -3.89 19.75 12.79
C ILE A 271 -2.60 20.53 12.63
N ILE A 272 -1.72 20.38 13.61
CA ILE A 272 -0.38 20.94 13.57
C ILE A 272 0.53 19.83 13.07
N PHE A 273 1.18 20.09 11.95
CA PHE A 273 2.12 19.17 11.36
C PHE A 273 3.53 19.74 11.45
N SER A 274 4.44 18.99 12.05
CA SER A 274 5.85 19.34 12.08
C SER A 274 6.51 18.86 10.80
N TYR A 275 6.93 19.79 9.94
CA TYR A 275 7.65 19.48 8.71
C TYR A 275 8.87 20.38 8.61
N PRO A 276 10.06 19.88 8.26
CA PRO A 276 11.13 20.78 7.82
C PRO A 276 10.59 21.50 6.57
N PRO A 277 10.35 22.82 6.61
CA PRO A 277 9.71 23.53 5.52
C PRO A 277 10.49 23.19 4.27
N GLY A 278 9.85 22.45 3.36
CA GLY A 278 10.57 21.55 2.47
C GLY A 278 11.78 22.27 1.92
N ASN A 279 12.99 21.76 2.24
CA ASN A 279 14.27 22.26 1.73
C ASN A 279 13.97 22.74 0.32
N GLY A 280 14.12 24.04 -0.02
CA GLY A 280 13.35 24.84 -1.02
C GLY A 280 12.98 24.26 -2.41
N ASN A 281 13.23 22.99 -2.64
CA ASN A 281 12.95 22.10 -3.75
C ASN A 281 11.61 21.34 -3.67
N THR A 282 10.81 21.40 -2.60
CA THR A 282 9.48 20.74 -2.63
C THR A 282 8.56 21.43 -3.63
N THR A 283 7.91 20.65 -4.49
CA THR A 283 7.03 21.17 -5.53
C THR A 283 5.68 21.57 -4.96
N ARG A 284 4.90 22.35 -5.73
CA ARG A 284 3.52 22.68 -5.36
C ARG A 284 2.65 21.42 -5.25
N ALA A 285 2.85 20.46 -6.14
CA ALA A 285 2.07 19.21 -6.18
C ALA A 285 2.30 18.37 -4.93
N GLU A 286 3.55 18.17 -4.52
CA GLU A 286 3.91 17.43 -3.31
C GLU A 286 3.30 18.05 -2.05
N ARG A 287 3.24 19.39 -1.96
CA ARG A 287 2.59 20.06 -0.83
C ARG A 287 1.07 19.87 -0.81
N ILE A 288 0.44 19.82 -1.97
CA ILE A 288 -1.00 19.55 -2.08
C ILE A 288 -1.27 18.10 -1.65
N GLU A 289 -0.55 17.14 -2.22
CA GLU A 289 -0.65 15.72 -1.87
C GLU A 289 -0.48 15.50 -0.37
N LYS A 290 0.53 16.12 0.25
CA LYS A 290 0.72 16.01 1.71
C LYS A 290 -0.46 16.57 2.49
N THR A 291 -1.06 17.65 2.00
CA THR A 291 -2.23 18.25 2.65
C THR A 291 -3.47 17.37 2.51
N GLU A 292 -3.64 16.70 1.37
CA GLU A 292 -4.71 15.71 1.16
C GLU A 292 -4.56 14.52 2.12
N GLN A 293 -3.34 13.98 2.29
CA GLN A 293 -3.03 12.95 3.29
C GLN A 293 -3.39 13.40 4.71
N VAL A 294 -2.99 14.62 5.06
CA VAL A 294 -3.28 15.21 6.37
C VAL A 294 -4.79 15.36 6.59
N MET A 295 -5.52 15.83 5.58
CA MET A 295 -6.98 15.91 5.66
C MET A 295 -7.63 14.55 5.78
N ALA A 296 -7.12 13.53 5.09
CA ALA A 296 -7.61 12.17 5.21
C ALA A 296 -7.49 11.69 6.66
N THR A 297 -6.30 11.85 7.26
CA THR A 297 -6.05 11.52 8.66
C THR A 297 -7.04 12.19 9.60
N VAL A 298 -7.19 13.52 9.53
CA VAL A 298 -8.05 14.18 10.52
C VAL A 298 -9.53 13.94 10.26
N PHE A 299 -9.96 13.94 9.01
CA PHE A 299 -11.38 13.82 8.72
C PHE A 299 -11.89 12.39 8.89
N PHE A 300 -11.13 11.36 8.53
CA PHE A 300 -11.63 9.99 8.58
C PHE A 300 -11.24 9.25 9.87
N PHE A 301 -10.02 9.47 10.36
CA PHE A 301 -9.42 8.74 11.50
C PHE A 301 -9.63 9.47 12.83
N SER A 302 -10.57 10.40 12.88
CA SER A 302 -11.00 11.00 14.13
C SER A 302 -12.37 10.46 14.54
N ASP A 303 -12.47 10.11 15.82
CA ASP A 303 -13.76 9.97 16.49
C ASP A 303 -14.28 11.34 16.98
N ARG A 304 -15.53 11.38 17.46
CA ARG A 304 -16.13 12.59 18.06
C ARG A 304 -15.35 13.16 19.26
N SER A 305 -14.47 12.39 19.88
CA SER A 305 -13.69 12.82 21.05
C SER A 305 -12.33 13.40 20.68
N LEU A 306 -11.83 13.19 19.45
CA LEU A 306 -10.59 13.75 18.92
C LEU A 306 -9.50 13.88 19.99
N ARG A 307 -9.16 12.74 20.60
CA ARG A 307 -8.23 12.69 21.72
C ARG A 307 -6.85 13.17 21.26
N GLU A 308 -6.15 13.86 22.16
CA GLU A 308 -4.73 14.14 22.00
C GLU A 308 -3.98 12.79 21.93
N TYR A 309 -3.58 12.38 20.73
CA TYR A 309 -2.60 11.32 20.57
C TYR A 309 -1.23 11.94 20.83
N GLN A 310 -0.65 11.65 22.00
CA GLN A 310 0.71 12.05 22.34
C GLN A 310 1.69 11.07 21.70
N ASP A 311 1.94 11.26 20.41
CA ASP A 311 3.12 10.72 19.77
C ASP A 311 3.89 11.89 19.16
N SER A 312 5.22 11.90 19.34
CA SER A 312 6.06 13.10 19.36
C SER A 312 6.08 13.92 18.06
N ASP A 313 5.49 13.41 16.98
CA ASP A 313 5.51 14.00 15.65
C ASP A 313 4.12 14.41 15.11
N TRP A 314 3.01 14.00 15.77
CA TRP A 314 1.66 14.13 15.23
C TRP A 314 0.64 14.47 16.32
N THR A 315 0.21 15.72 16.42
CA THR A 315 -0.85 16.09 17.37
C THR A 315 -2.10 16.52 16.60
N ASN A 316 -3.02 15.58 16.40
CA ASN A 316 -4.40 15.87 16.01
C ASN A 316 -5.05 16.66 17.15
N ARG A 317 -5.69 17.80 16.85
CA ARG A 317 -6.36 18.62 17.87
C ARG A 317 -7.78 18.94 17.45
N TYR A 318 -8.76 18.49 18.24
CA TYR A 318 -10.06 19.15 18.21
C TYR A 318 -9.94 20.54 18.82
N ILE A 319 -10.72 21.47 18.31
CA ILE A 319 -10.92 22.74 18.98
C ILE A 319 -12.26 22.63 19.72
N SER A 320 -12.22 22.06 20.92
CA SER A 320 -13.29 22.22 21.89
C SER A 320 -12.85 23.27 22.93
N ASP A 321 -13.76 24.18 23.29
CA ASP A 321 -13.50 25.23 24.30
C ASP A 321 -13.11 24.67 25.67
N SER A 322 -13.34 23.38 25.93
CA SER A 322 -13.16 22.71 27.22
C SER A 322 -11.83 21.98 27.43
N GLU A 323 -11.09 21.64 26.36
CA GLU A 323 -9.99 20.67 26.47
C GLU A 323 -8.59 21.27 26.54
N PHE A 324 -8.47 22.57 26.35
CA PHE A 324 -7.20 23.24 26.56
C PHE A 324 -7.17 23.86 27.95
N GLN A 325 -6.14 23.50 28.73
CA GLN A 325 -5.72 24.27 29.91
C GLN A 325 -5.14 25.61 29.44
N TYR A 326 -5.97 26.44 28.82
CA TYR A 326 -5.59 27.77 28.41
C TYR A 326 -5.54 28.70 29.63
N PRO A 327 -4.59 29.64 29.66
CA PRO A 327 -4.64 30.75 30.59
C PRO A 327 -5.99 31.45 30.42
N LYS A 328 -6.74 31.58 31.52
CA LYS A 328 -8.07 32.21 31.50
C LYS A 328 -7.89 33.66 31.03
N ILE A 329 -8.85 34.20 30.28
CA ILE A 329 -8.85 35.64 29.85
C ILE A 329 -8.68 36.60 31.05
N THR A 330 -8.95 36.11 32.26
CA THR A 330 -8.75 36.82 33.53
C THR A 330 -7.29 36.92 33.98
N GLU A 331 -6.33 36.26 33.33
CA GLU A 331 -4.90 36.33 33.67
C GLU A 331 -4.28 37.65 33.19
N PRO A 332 -3.52 38.36 34.04
CA PRO A 332 -2.85 39.59 33.64
C PRO A 332 -1.95 39.39 32.43
N GLY A 333 -2.19 40.16 31.35
CA GLY A 333 -1.42 40.08 30.11
C GLY A 333 -1.88 39.01 29.11
N ALA A 334 -2.91 38.22 29.44
CA ALA A 334 -3.49 37.27 28.49
C ALA A 334 -4.11 38.03 27.29
N PRO A 335 -3.99 37.49 26.05
CA PRO A 335 -4.62 38.08 24.88
C PRO A 335 -6.12 38.28 25.11
N ALA A 336 -6.62 39.50 24.82
CA ALA A 336 -8.05 39.80 24.88
C ALA A 336 -8.86 39.01 23.84
N SER A 337 -8.18 38.47 22.83
CA SER A 337 -8.74 37.65 21.76
C SER A 337 -9.18 36.27 22.27
N ARG A 338 -10.46 35.97 22.05
CA ARG A 338 -11.01 34.61 22.04
C ARG A 338 -10.62 34.00 20.70
N GLY A 339 -9.86 32.91 20.72
CA GLY A 339 -9.55 32.20 19.48
C GLY A 339 -8.43 31.17 19.59
N ILE A 340 -8.17 30.49 18.47
CA ILE A 340 -7.19 29.41 18.38
C ILE A 340 -5.81 29.94 18.76
N ARG A 341 -5.20 29.31 19.76
CA ARG A 341 -3.89 29.66 20.31
C ARG A 341 -2.90 28.53 20.07
N ILE A 342 -1.81 28.81 19.36
CA ILE A 342 -0.79 27.81 19.04
C ILE A 342 0.48 28.07 19.84
N TYR A 343 1.00 27.02 20.47
CA TYR A 343 2.28 27.04 21.18
C TYR A 343 3.44 26.99 20.19
N GLU A 344 4.30 28.01 20.23
CA GLU A 344 5.55 28.16 19.50
C GLU A 344 6.69 27.68 20.41
N HIS A 345 6.99 26.38 20.34
CA HIS A 345 8.10 25.75 21.04
C HIS A 345 8.65 24.61 20.16
N SER A 346 9.30 24.98 19.05
CA SER A 346 9.87 24.02 18.12
C SER A 346 11.06 24.63 17.39
N SER A 347 12.14 23.86 17.29
CA SER A 347 13.31 24.19 16.47
C SER A 347 13.05 24.09 14.96
N MET A 348 11.86 23.65 14.56
CA MET A 348 11.45 23.49 13.15
C MET A 348 10.27 24.39 12.83
N GLU A 349 10.16 24.81 11.56
CA GLU A 349 8.91 25.39 11.05
C GLU A 349 7.81 24.32 11.14
N ARG A 350 6.58 24.76 11.36
CA ARG A 350 5.42 23.85 11.39
C ARG A 350 4.31 24.46 10.56
N VAL A 351 3.43 23.64 10.01
CA VAL A 351 2.28 24.11 9.25
C VAL A 351 1.01 23.68 9.98
N VAL A 352 0.09 24.62 10.15
CA VAL A 352 -1.25 24.32 10.64
C VAL A 352 -2.21 24.32 9.48
N TYR A 353 -2.96 23.24 9.33
CA TYR A 353 -4.00 23.10 8.33
C TYR A 353 -5.36 23.29 8.99
N PHE A 354 -6.25 24.05 8.34
CA PHE A 354 -7.59 24.36 8.83
C PHE A 354 -8.64 23.78 7.91
N PHE A 355 -9.66 23.16 8.49
CA PHE A 355 -10.77 22.58 7.75
C PHE A 355 -12.07 22.62 8.56
N THR A 356 -13.20 22.60 7.87
CA THR A 356 -14.53 22.54 8.50
C THR A 356 -14.84 21.14 8.97
N ARG A 357 -15.89 21.04 9.80
CA ARG A 357 -16.37 19.75 10.28
C ARG A 357 -16.90 18.82 9.20
N ASP A 358 -17.37 19.39 8.11
CA ASP A 358 -17.91 18.66 6.98
C ASP A 358 -16.85 18.35 5.90
N GLY A 359 -15.58 18.63 6.22
CA GLY A 359 -14.42 18.25 5.41
C GLY A 359 -14.09 19.23 4.28
N VAL A 360 -14.27 20.52 4.53
CA VAL A 360 -13.86 21.58 3.59
C VAL A 360 -12.52 22.16 4.02
N TYR A 361 -11.50 22.07 3.17
CA TYR A 361 -10.23 22.77 3.36
C TYR A 361 -10.43 24.29 3.35
N LEU A 362 -9.97 24.96 4.40
CA LEU A 362 -10.08 26.41 4.57
C LEU A 362 -8.77 27.15 4.30
N GLY A 363 -7.63 26.49 4.49
CA GLY A 363 -6.31 27.10 4.32
C GLY A 363 -5.28 26.56 5.31
N ARG A 364 -4.14 27.25 5.38
CA ARG A 364 -3.01 26.87 6.22
C ARG A 364 -2.23 28.07 6.72
N THR A 365 -1.49 27.94 7.80
CA THR A 365 -0.55 28.98 8.21
C THR A 365 0.76 28.36 8.72
N SER A 366 1.88 29.01 8.43
CA SER A 366 3.20 28.57 8.87
C SER A 366 3.52 29.16 10.24
N ILE A 367 3.95 28.31 11.16
CA ILE A 367 4.54 28.68 12.44
C ILE A 367 6.06 28.68 12.26
N PRO A 368 6.72 29.83 12.39
CA PRO A 368 8.18 29.88 12.29
C PRO A 368 8.82 29.05 13.40
N ALA A 369 10.04 28.56 13.14
CA ALA A 369 10.87 27.97 14.18
C ALA A 369 11.16 29.02 15.27
N SER A 370 11.02 28.63 16.54
CA SER A 370 11.45 29.46 17.66
C SER A 370 12.99 29.51 17.66
N ARG A 371 13.56 30.70 17.48
CA ARG A 371 15.01 30.92 17.62
C ARG A 371 15.44 30.93 19.06
#